data_AF-A0AAD7ZYM8-F1
#
_entry.id   AF-A0AAD7ZYM8-F1
#
_cell.length_a   1.000
_cell.length_b   1.000
_cell.length_c   1.000
_cell.angle_alpha   90.00
_cell.angle_beta   90.00
_cell.angle_gamma   90.00
#
_symmetry.space_group_name_H-M   'P 1'
#
loop_
_entity.id
_entity.type
_entity.pdbx_description
1 polymer ?
#
loop_
_entity_poly.entity_id
_entity_poly.type
_entity_poly.pdbx_seq_one_letter_code
_entity_poly.pdbx_strand_id
1 'polypeptide(L)' 'TPVGLEDVSRYPYLLAELARTRGWTIRQLEKLAGSNLLRVFRKVEKVKEELRRLAIEPHEDWIPPSDLEDLNKDGCLGR' A
#
# COMPACT_ATOMS: atom_id res chain seq x y z
N THR A 1 -6.11 -17.42 -11.17
CA THR A 1 -4.88 -17.09 -10.41
C THR A 1 -3.67 -17.58 -11.18
N PRO A 2 -2.48 -17.00 -10.99
CA PRO A 2 -1.27 -17.53 -11.59
C PRO A 2 -1.00 -18.96 -11.09
N VAL A 3 -0.51 -19.83 -11.97
CA VAL A 3 -0.14 -21.20 -11.61
C VAL A 3 1.03 -21.17 -10.62
N GLY A 4 0.92 -21.91 -9.51
CA GLY A 4 1.87 -21.92 -8.40
C GLY A 4 1.64 -20.82 -7.34
N LEU A 5 0.62 -19.97 -7.51
CA LEU A 5 0.20 -18.93 -6.57
C LEU A 5 -1.33 -18.95 -6.38
N GLU A 6 -1.85 -20.14 -6.08
CA GLU A 6 -3.29 -20.37 -5.94
C GLU A 6 -3.87 -19.74 -4.68
N ASP A 7 -3.07 -19.64 -3.61
CA ASP A 7 -3.48 -19.17 -2.30
C ASP A 7 -2.33 -18.47 -1.55
N VAL A 8 -2.65 -17.82 -0.43
CA VAL A 8 -1.68 -17.03 0.36
C VAL A 8 -0.59 -17.87 1.03
N SER A 9 -0.78 -19.18 1.19
CA SER A 9 0.28 -20.07 1.69
C SER A 9 1.42 -20.23 0.68
N ARG A 10 1.24 -19.79 -0.57
CA ARG A 10 2.22 -19.95 -1.66
C ARG A 10 3.32 -18.90 -1.72
N TYR A 11 3.25 -17.83 -0.93
CA TYR A 11 4.29 -16.78 -0.92
C TYR A 11 5.73 -17.27 -0.65
N PRO A 12 5.99 -18.25 0.23
CA PRO A 12 7.34 -18.79 0.42
C PRO A 12 7.95 -19.38 -0.86
N TYR A 13 7.14 -20.02 -1.71
CA TYR A 13 7.60 -20.60 -2.98
C TYR A 13 8.05 -19.51 -3.96
N LEU A 14 7.33 -18.40 -4.03
CA LEU A 14 7.73 -17.25 -4.84
C LEU A 14 9.09 -16.68 -4.39
N LEU A 15 9.30 -16.53 -3.09
CA LEU A 15 10.58 -16.04 -2.56
C LEU A 15 11.73 -17.01 -2.84
N ALA A 16 11.49 -18.32 -2.74
CA ALA A 16 12.47 -19.34 -3.09
C ALA A 16 12.85 -19.29 -4.58
N GLU A 17 11.87 -19.15 -5.47
CA GLU A 17 12.11 -19.04 -6.91
C GLU A 17 12.89 -17.77 -7.27
N LEU A 18 12.61 -16.64 -6.62
CA LEU A 18 13.37 -15.40 -6.80
C LEU A 18 14.83 -15.53 -6.34
N ALA A 19 15.07 -16.20 -5.21
CA ALA A 19 16.41 -16.50 -4.71
C ALA A 19 17.20 -17.37 -5.70
N ARG A 20 16.52 -18.36 -6.30
CA ARG A 20 17.14 -19.36 -7.16
C ARG A 20 17.41 -18.88 -8.58
N THR A 21 16.44 -18.19 -9.21
CA THR A 21 16.46 -17.97 -10.68
C THR A 21 16.84 -16.57 -11.12
N ARG A 22 16.72 -15.58 -10.24
CA ARG A 22 16.81 -14.17 -10.63
C ARG A 22 18.02 -13.45 -10.04
N GLY A 23 18.90 -14.16 -9.32
CA GLY A 23 20.10 -13.58 -8.70
C GLY A 23 19.79 -12.59 -7.58
N TRP A 24 18.63 -12.72 -6.92
CA TRP A 24 18.27 -11.85 -5.81
C TRP A 24 19.13 -12.18 -4.59
N THR A 25 19.76 -11.16 -4.03
CA THR A 25 20.46 -11.30 -2.75
C THR A 25 19.46 -11.49 -1.61
N ILE A 26 19.88 -12.18 -0.54
CA ILE A 26 19.07 -12.34 0.69
C ILE A 26 18.55 -10.97 1.18
N ARG A 27 19.40 -9.95 1.16
CA ARG A 27 19.03 -8.58 1.56
C ARG A 27 17.94 -7.96 0.69
N GLN A 28 17.88 -8.28 -0.60
CA GLN A 28 16.79 -7.82 -1.47
C GLN A 28 15.49 -8.57 -1.18
N LEU A 29 15.57 -9.85 -0.84
CA LEU A 29 14.40 -10.64 -0.44
C LEU A 29 13.85 -10.19 0.91
N GLU A 30 14.69 -9.83 1.89
CA GLU A 30 14.26 -9.23 3.17
C GLU A 30 13.52 -7.91 2.96
N LYS A 31 14.00 -7.10 2.01
CA LYS A 31 13.33 -5.86 1.60
C LYS A 31 11.95 -6.13 1.01
N LEU A 32 11.84 -7.12 0.11
CA LEU A 32 10.59 -7.52 -0.52
C LEU A 32 9.61 -8.12 0.48
N ALA A 33 10.07 -9.01 1.35
CA ALA A 33 9.25 -9.72 2.33
C ALA A 33 8.62 -8.78 3.37
N GLY A 34 9.22 -7.60 3.60
CA GLY A 34 8.56 -6.59 4.43
C GLY A 34 9.43 -5.41 4.86
N SER A 35 10.75 -5.48 4.76
CA SER A 35 11.60 -4.40 5.30
C SER A 35 11.40 -3.08 4.56
N ASN A 36 11.04 -3.11 3.27
CA ASN A 36 10.64 -1.90 2.54
C ASN A 36 9.33 -1.32 3.06
N LEU A 37 8.32 -2.16 3.29
CA LEU A 37 7.04 -1.75 3.84
C LEU A 37 7.23 -1.08 5.21
N LEU A 38 7.94 -1.76 6.13
CA LEU A 38 8.20 -1.24 7.47
C LEU A 38 9.00 0.07 7.45
N ARG A 39 9.95 0.23 6.52
CA ARG A 39 10.70 1.48 6.34
C ARG A 39 9.78 2.63 5.97
N VAL A 40 8.89 2.43 5.00
CA VAL A 40 7.93 3.45 4.54
C VAL A 40 6.94 3.76 5.65
N PHE A 41 6.39 2.73 6.30
CA PHE A 41 5.37 2.90 7.32
C PHE A 41 5.90 3.68 8.53
N ARG A 42 7.13 3.39 8.99
CA ARG A 42 7.80 4.22 10.01
C ARG A 42 8.02 5.66 9.58
N LYS A 43 8.23 5.94 8.29
CA LYS A 43 8.36 7.32 7.81
C LYS A 43 7.00 8.03 7.78
N VAL A 44 5.93 7.33 7.45
CA VAL A 44 4.55 7.85 7.55
C VAL A 44 4.23 8.22 9.00
N GLU A 45 4.55 7.36 9.97
CA GLU A 45 4.37 7.65 11.40
C GLU A 45 5.15 8.89 11.83
N LYS A 46 6.40 9.05 11.35
CA LYS A 46 7.19 10.27 11.62
C LYS A 46 6.53 11.52 11.08
N VAL A 47 5.98 11.49 9.86
CA VAL A 47 5.27 12.62 9.27
C VAL A 47 4.01 12.93 10.09
N LYS A 48 3.24 11.92 10.49
CA LYS A 48 2.10 12.13 11.40
C LYS A 48 2.51 12.88 12.67
N GLU A 49 3.59 12.46 13.34
CA GLU A 49 4.08 13.14 14.54
C GLU A 49 4.64 14.54 14.24
N GLU A 50 5.24 14.76 13.06
CA GLU A 50 5.65 16.10 12.60
C GLU A 50 4.43 17.02 12.43
N LEU A 51 3.38 16.59 11.73
CA LEU A 51 2.15 17.38 11.54
C LEU A 51 1.47 17.70 12.88
N ARG A 52 1.44 16.72 13.79
CA ARG A 52 0.93 16.91 15.16
C ARG A 52 1.73 17.94 15.94
N ARG A 53 3.07 17.90 15.88
CA ARG A 53 3.94 18.88 16.54
C ARG A 53 3.78 20.29 15.96
N LEU A 54 3.51 20.39 14.67
CA LEU A 54 3.25 21.66 13.98
C LEU A 54 1.83 22.19 14.25
N ALA A 55 1.00 21.47 15.02
CA ALA A 55 -0.39 21.81 15.29
C ALA A 55 -1.19 22.13 14.00
N ILE A 56 -0.93 21.36 12.94
CA ILE A 56 -1.71 21.44 11.72
C ILE A 56 -3.10 20.88 12.03
N GLU A 57 -4.11 21.74 11.91
CA GLU A 57 -5.50 21.36 12.10
C GLU A 57 -5.95 20.32 11.07
N PRO A 58 -6.86 19.42 11.43
CA PRO A 58 -7.46 18.49 10.48
C PRO A 58 -8.06 19.24 9.28
N HIS A 59 -7.93 18.64 8.10
CA HIS A 59 -8.63 19.14 6.91
C HIS A 59 -10.12 18.80 7.01
N GLU A 60 -10.96 19.84 7.11
CA GLU A 60 -12.43 19.74 7.21
C GLU A 60 -13.13 20.14 5.90
N ASP A 61 -12.37 20.25 4.80
CA ASP A 61 -12.91 20.64 3.49
C ASP A 61 -13.82 19.54 2.92
N TRP A 62 -14.99 19.94 2.41
CA TRP A 62 -15.87 19.03 1.68
C TRP A 62 -15.26 18.63 0.34
N ILE A 63 -15.41 17.36 -0.01
CA ILE A 63 -15.05 16.86 -1.34
C ILE A 63 -15.88 17.65 -2.37
N PRO A 64 -15.25 18.32 -3.35
CA PRO A 64 -15.97 19.06 -4.38
C PRO A 64 -16.95 18.17 -5.14
N PRO A 65 -18.16 18.67 -5.49
CA PRO A 65 -19.12 17.89 -6.27
C PRO A 65 -18.58 17.39 -7.62
N SER A 66 -17.65 18.14 -8.23
CA SER A 66 -16.99 17.75 -9.48
C SER A 66 -16.24 16.42 -9.38
N ASP A 67 -15.66 16.13 -8.21
CA ASP A 67 -14.88 14.91 -7.99
C ASP A 67 -15.78 13.70 -7.73
N LEU A 68 -17.10 13.92 -7.57
CA LEU A 68 -18.12 12.89 -7.35
C LEU A 68 -18.95 12.59 -8.60
N GLU A 69 -18.77 13.34 -9.70
CA GLU A 69 -19.54 13.19 -10.93
C GLU A 69 -19.45 11.77 -11.53
N ASP A 70 -18.29 11.11 -11.37
CA ASP A 70 -18.07 9.74 -11.84
C ASP A 70 -18.79 8.67 -11.01
N LEU A 71 -19.12 8.95 -9.73
CA LEU A 71 -19.87 8.06 -8.85
C LEU A 71 -21.39 8.13 -9.09
N ASN A 72 -21.85 9.17 -9.78
CA ASN A 72 -23.26 9.37 -10.10
C ASN A 72 -23.67 8.71 -11.43
N LYS A 73 -22.71 8.12 -12.17
CA LYS A 73 -22.97 7.43 -13.45
C LYS A 73 -23.81 6.16 -13.30
N ASP A 74 -23.76 5.51 -12.13
CA ASP A 74 -24.55 4.32 -11.84
C ASP A 74 -25.95 4.63 -11.25
N GLY A 75 -26.31 5.92 -11.09
CA GLY A 75 -27.61 6.35 -10.60
C GLY A 75 -27.91 6.02 -9.13
N CYS A 76 -26.92 5.57 -8.36
CA CYS A 76 -27.08 5.05 -7.00
C CYS A 76 -27.15 6.11 -5.89
N LEU A 77 -26.91 7.39 -6.20
CA LEU A 77 -26.90 8.49 -5.21
C LEU A 77 -27.92 9.59 -5.55
N GLY A 78 -29.12 9.18 -5.95
CA GLY A 78 -30.25 10.07 -6.20
C GLY A 78 -31.33 10.02 -5.13
N ARG A 79 -31.21 10.86 -4.09
CA ARG A 79 -32.22 11.83 -3.63
C ARG A 79 -31.72 12.65 -2.45
#